data_AF-A0A939A945-F1
#
_entry.id   AF-A0A939A945-F1
#
_cell.length_a   1.000
_cell.length_b   1.000
_cell.length_c   1.000
_cell.angle_alpha   90.00
_cell.angle_beta   90.00
_cell.angle_gamma   90.00
#
_symmetry.space_group_name_H-M   'P 1'
#
loop_
_entity.id
_entity.type
_entity.pdbx_description
1 polymer ?
#
loop_
_entity_poly.entity_id
_entity_poly.type
_entity_poly.pdbx_seq_one_letter_code
_entity_poly.pdbx_strand_id
1 'polypeptide(L)' 'MNSKQIGLFLLTFVCMVSLTYADDGPKVEMFSPQGTVKGVRQVSVRFSEQMVPFGDTLGFIEPFDLVCPKKGTGRWAEP' A
#
# COMPACT_ATOMS: atom_id res chain seq x y z
N MET A 1 -15.41 -2.52 -46.61
CA MET A 1 -15.45 -2.87 -45.17
C MET A 1 -16.76 -2.33 -44.61
N ASN A 2 -17.65 -3.21 -44.14
CA ASN A 2 -19.06 -2.85 -43.88
C ASN A 2 -19.23 -2.26 -42.48
N SER A 3 -20.26 -1.43 -42.25
CA SER A 3 -20.51 -0.79 -40.94
C SER A 3 -20.61 -1.79 -39.78
N LYS A 4 -21.11 -3.01 -40.06
CA LYS A 4 -21.15 -4.12 -39.11
C LYS A 4 -19.77 -4.62 -38.70
N GLN A 5 -18.81 -4.65 -39.63
CA GLN A 5 -17.43 -5.04 -39.34
C GLN A 5 -16.68 -3.95 -38.58
N ILE A 6 -16.97 -2.68 -38.87
CA ILE A 6 -16.41 -1.55 -38.12
C ILE A 6 -16.93 -1.56 -36.67
N GLY A 7 -18.23 -1.79 -36.47
CA GLY A 7 -18.82 -1.91 -35.13
C GLY A 7 -18.29 -3.12 -34.35
N LEU A 8 -18.10 -4.26 -35.01
CA LEU A 8 -17.53 -5.46 -34.39
C LEU A 8 -16.07 -5.25 -33.97
N PHE A 9 -15.27 -4.56 -34.80
CA PHE A 9 -13.89 -4.20 -34.48
C PHE A 9 -13.79 -3.20 -33.32
N LEU A 10 -14.67 -2.19 -33.29
CA LEU A 10 -14.72 -1.22 -32.18
C LEU A 10 -15.09 -1.89 -30.86
N LEU A 11 -16.06 -2.81 -30.87
CA LEU A 11 -16.46 -3.55 -29.67
C LEU A 11 -15.34 -4.44 -29.13
N THR A 12 -14.61 -5.12 -30.02
CA THR A 12 -13.46 -5.98 -29.62
C THR A 12 -12.27 -5.15 -29.14
N PHE A 13 -12.03 -3.98 -29.73
CA PHE A 13 -10.98 -3.06 -29.27
C PHE A 13 -11.29 -2.51 -27.86
N VAL A 14 -12.53 -2.08 -27.60
CA VAL A 14 -12.93 -1.55 -26.28
C VAL A 14 -12.85 -2.62 -25.19
N CYS A 15 -13.18 -3.88 -25.47
CA CYS A 15 -13.06 -4.96 -24.49
C CYS A 15 -11.62 -5.32 -24.11
N MET A 16 -10.63 -5.11 -25.00
CA MET A 16 -9.23 -5.43 -24.67
C MET A 16 -8.57 -4.40 -23.75
N VAL A 17 -9.03 -3.14 -23.72
CA VAL A 17 -8.34 -2.07 -23.00
C VAL A 17 -8.55 -2.15 -21.48
N SER A 18 -9.55 -2.89 -21.00
CA SER A 18 -10.02 -2.82 -19.62
C SER A 18 -9.23 -3.63 -18.57
N LEU A 19 -8.08 -4.25 -18.91
CA LEU A 19 -7.49 -5.32 -18.07
C LEU A 19 -6.08 -5.07 -17.50
N THR A 20 -5.54 -3.84 -17.56
CA THR A 20 -4.17 -3.59 -17.05
C THR A 20 -4.16 -2.60 -15.88
N TYR A 21 -4.68 -3.02 -14.74
CA TYR A 21 -4.50 -2.32 -13.46
C TYR A 21 -3.64 -3.25 -12.60
N ALA A 22 -2.33 -3.03 -12.62
CA ALA A 22 -1.39 -3.73 -11.75
C ALA A 22 -1.30 -2.95 -10.43
N ASP A 23 -1.98 -3.46 -9.41
CA ASP A 23 -1.83 -3.00 -8.04
C ASP A 23 -0.82 -3.93 -7.35
N ASP A 24 0.36 -3.39 -7.01
CA ASP A 24 1.41 -4.14 -6.28
C ASP A 24 1.00 -4.40 -4.82
N GLY A 25 -0.12 -3.84 -4.38
CA GLY A 25 -0.59 -3.87 -3.01
C GLY A 25 0.25 -2.99 -2.08
N PRO A 26 -0.14 -2.95 -0.79
CA PRO A 26 0.51 -2.11 0.19
C PRO A 26 1.96 -2.51 0.43
N LYS A 27 2.85 -1.53 0.43
CA LYS A 27 4.29 -1.72 0.67
C LYS A 27 4.85 -0.69 1.63
N VAL A 28 5.96 -1.03 2.28
CA VAL A 28 6.76 -0.09 3.07
C VAL A 28 7.50 0.83 2.10
N GLU A 29 7.13 2.11 2.12
CA GLU A 29 7.75 3.13 1.28
C GLU A 29 8.99 3.72 1.98
N MET A 30 8.94 3.85 3.31
CA MET A 30 10.04 4.35 4.11
C MET A 30 10.12 3.61 5.43
N PHE A 31 11.34 3.24 5.82
CA PHE A 31 11.65 2.74 7.14
C PHE A 31 12.85 3.51 7.69
N SER A 32 12.75 4.03 8.91
CA SER A 32 13.83 4.78 9.54
C SER A 32 13.88 4.53 11.05
N PRO A 33 15.07 4.43 11.66
CA PRO A 33 16.39 4.41 11.02
C PRO A 33 16.69 3.07 10.32
N GLN A 34 17.64 3.08 9.37
CA GLN A 34 18.17 1.88 8.70
C GLN A 34 19.63 1.63 9.08
N GLY A 35 20.06 0.37 9.01
CA GLY A 35 21.43 -0.04 9.34
C GLY A 35 21.71 -0.04 10.85
N THR A 36 22.99 0.02 11.22
CA THR A 36 23.42 0.01 12.63
C THR A 36 23.42 1.41 13.21
N VAL A 37 22.49 1.70 14.12
CA VAL A 37 22.36 3.01 14.77
C VAL A 37 22.38 2.88 16.29
N LYS A 38 23.11 3.76 16.96
CA LYS A 38 23.20 3.80 18.43
C LYS A 38 22.04 4.63 19.00
N GLY A 39 21.42 4.10 20.05
CA GLY A 39 20.45 4.87 20.85
C GLY A 39 19.11 5.13 20.14
N VAL A 40 18.62 4.18 19.34
CA VAL A 40 17.29 4.27 18.71
C VAL A 40 16.22 4.46 19.78
N ARG A 41 15.48 5.56 19.69
CA ARG A 41 14.34 5.90 20.57
C ARG A 41 13.00 5.70 19.89
N GLN A 42 12.97 5.86 18.57
CA GLN A 42 11.77 5.74 17.75
C GLN A 42 12.15 5.11 16.41
N VAL A 43 11.25 4.29 15.91
CA VAL A 43 11.25 3.77 14.55
C VAL A 43 10.02 4.35 13.87
N SER A 44 10.18 4.87 12.66
CA SER A 44 9.10 5.40 11.83
C SER A 44 8.99 4.58 10.55
N VAL A 45 7.77 4.20 10.22
CA VAL A 45 7.44 3.47 8.99
C VAL A 45 6.39 4.26 8.24
N ARG A 46 6.58 4.41 6.93
CA ARG A 46 5.58 4.96 6.01
C ARG A 46 5.22 3.90 4.99
N PHE A 47 3.94 3.82 4.67
CA PHE A 47 3.39 2.87 3.73
C PHE A 47 2.92 3.58 2.47
N SER A 48 2.91 2.88 1.34
CA SER A 48 2.41 3.41 0.06
C SER A 48 0.91 3.70 0.10
N GLU A 49 0.18 3.00 0.96
CA GLU A 49 -1.27 2.98 1.06
C GLU A 49 -1.72 2.88 2.52
N GLN A 50 -3.02 3.02 2.74
CA GLN A 50 -3.62 2.93 4.07
C GLN A 50 -3.58 1.49 4.59
N MET A 51 -2.81 1.26 5.66
CA MET A 51 -2.65 -0.07 6.27
C MET A 51 -3.70 -0.40 7.34
N VAL A 52 -4.36 0.62 7.90
CA VAL A 52 -5.35 0.46 8.96
C VAL A 52 -6.69 1.03 8.50
N PRO A 53 -7.80 0.29 8.69
CA PRO A 53 -9.11 0.74 8.25
C PRO A 53 -9.47 2.10 8.83
N PHE A 54 -10.17 2.92 8.03
CA PHE A 54 -10.70 4.17 8.52
C PHE A 54 -11.62 3.93 9.73
N GLY A 55 -11.35 4.62 10.84
CA GLY A 55 -12.10 4.48 12.10
C GLY A 55 -11.43 3.63 13.18
N ASP A 56 -10.34 2.92 12.88
CA ASP A 56 -9.52 2.29 13.93
C ASP A 56 -8.58 3.33 14.56
N THR A 57 -9.13 4.12 15.47
CA THR A 57 -8.41 5.18 16.19
C THR A 57 -7.53 4.64 17.33
N LEU A 58 -7.78 3.41 17.75
CA LEU A 58 -7.09 2.76 18.86
C LEU A 58 -5.92 1.88 18.39
N GLY A 59 -5.83 1.59 17.10
CA GLY A 59 -4.75 0.80 16.52
C GLY A 59 -4.82 -0.66 16.94
N PHE A 60 -6.02 -1.24 16.98
CA PHE A 60 -6.20 -2.64 17.33
C PHE A 60 -5.58 -3.59 16.31
N ILE A 61 -5.42 -3.12 15.07
CA ILE A 61 -4.77 -3.86 14.01
C ILE A 61 -3.33 -3.36 13.90
N GLU A 62 -2.38 -4.25 14.22
CA GLU A 62 -0.97 -3.99 13.97
C GLU A 62 -0.69 -4.10 12.46
N PRO A 63 -0.13 -3.07 11.82
CA PRO A 63 0.06 -3.06 10.37
C PRO A 63 1.15 -4.01 9.87
N PHE A 64 2.03 -4.49 10.76
CA PHE A 64 3.11 -5.45 10.45
C PHE A 64 3.71 -6.05 11.73
N ASP A 65 4.36 -7.21 11.61
CA ASP A 65 5.09 -7.84 12.69
C ASP A 65 6.40 -7.08 13.01
N LEU A 66 6.59 -6.73 14.29
CA LEU A 66 7.79 -6.02 14.76
C LEU A 66 8.67 -6.92 15.64
N VAL A 67 9.87 -7.25 15.16
CA VAL A 67 10.88 -7.97 15.95
C VAL A 67 11.86 -6.96 16.56
N CYS A 68 11.57 -6.51 17.77
CA CYS A 68 12.44 -5.61 18.53
C CYS A 68 12.78 -6.19 19.92
N PRO A 69 14.06 -6.23 20.33
CA PRO A 69 14.45 -6.73 21.65
C PRO A 69 14.02 -5.80 22.79
N LYS A 70 13.60 -4.56 22.48
CA LYS A 70 13.12 -3.58 23.46
C LYS A 70 11.62 -3.40 23.31
N LYS A 71 10.92 -3.37 24.44
CA LYS A 71 9.50 -3.01 24.50
C LYS A 71 9.31 -1.56 24.04
N GLY A 72 8.25 -1.33 23.27
CA GLY A 72 7.82 -0.02 22.81
C GLY A 72 6.32 -0.02 22.54
N THR A 73 5.76 1.16 22.26
CA THR A 73 4.35 1.36 21.91
C THR A 73 4.27 2.05 20.56
N GLY A 74 3.45 1.52 19.65
CA GLY A 74 3.16 2.13 18.36
C GLY A 74 2.19 3.31 18.49
N ARG A 75 2.27 4.25 17.54
CA ARG A 75 1.25 5.26 17.28
C ARG A 75 1.30 5.70 15.83
N TRP A 76 0.16 6.11 15.29
CA TRP A 76 0.12 6.80 14.00
C TRP A 76 0.74 8.20 14.15
N ALA A 77 1.65 8.53 13.24
CA ALA A 77 2.40 9.79 13.30
C ALA A 77 1.64 10.96 12.69
N GLU A 78 0.75 10.69 11.72
CA GLU A 78 -0.10 11.69 11.06
C GLU A 78 -1.55 11.54 11.51
N PRO A 79 -2.32 12.64 11.63
CA PRO A 79 -3.75 12.62 11.98
C PRO A 79 -4.64 12.01 10.90
#